data_AF-A0A061HMM7-F1
#
_entry.id   AF-A0A061HMM7-F1
#
_cell.length_a   1.000
_cell.length_b   1.000
_cell.length_c   1.000
_cell.angle_alpha   90.00
_cell.angle_beta   90.00
_cell.angle_gamma   90.00
#
_symmetry.space_group_name_H-M   'P 1'
#
loop_
_entity.id
_entity.type
_entity.pdbx_description
1 polymer ?
#
loop_
_entity_poly.entity_id
_entity_poly.type
_entity_poly.pdbx_seq_one_letter_code
_entity_poly.pdbx_strand_id
1 'polypeptide(L)'
;MSQPVKDAVPESKPMSSFVNVFKSLTGIRATKTTNLQLQSSGSQQTQKSSSPFHKIHKELCNFESLIEQLGNENSLSARTTAATYLCTAVQQYPGNRVSRIFNRAKDLINPSNPNYTRAAGYKLLTACVENIALTGPERLAYFRTFTAPAEPEDFHLQ
;
A
#
# COMPACT_ATOMS: atom_id res chain seq x y z
N MET A 1 53.87 11.96 -24.04
CA MET A 1 53.36 11.01 -25.05
C MET A 1 53.88 9.63 -24.67
N SER A 2 52.97 8.70 -24.31
CA SER A 2 53.17 7.23 -24.36
C SER A 2 51.86 6.54 -23.94
N GLN A 3 51.20 5.89 -24.89
CA GLN A 3 50.24 4.78 -24.76
C GLN A 3 50.81 3.63 -25.62
N PRO A 4 50.24 2.42 -25.64
CA PRO A 4 49.68 1.57 -24.56
C PRO A 4 50.29 0.14 -24.61
N VAL A 5 50.00 -0.72 -23.64
CA VAL A 5 50.18 -2.19 -23.82
C VAL A 5 48.85 -2.88 -23.55
N LYS A 6 48.51 -3.78 -24.47
CA LYS A 6 47.25 -4.52 -24.63
C LYS A 6 47.29 -5.86 -23.91
N ASP A 7 46.10 -6.45 -23.82
CA ASP A 7 45.77 -7.88 -23.63
C ASP A 7 45.90 -8.41 -22.18
N ALA A 8 45.01 -9.25 -21.63
CA ALA A 8 43.98 -10.09 -22.21
C ALA A 8 42.80 -10.32 -21.23
N VAL A 9 41.63 -10.51 -21.83
CA VAL A 9 40.37 -11.00 -21.25
C VAL A 9 40.46 -12.50 -20.94
N PRO A 10 39.82 -12.98 -19.86
CA PRO A 10 39.18 -14.29 -19.89
C PRO A 10 37.66 -14.16 -19.65
N GLU A 11 36.90 -14.44 -20.70
CA GLU A 11 35.46 -14.73 -20.64
C GLU A 11 35.20 -15.95 -19.76
N SER A 12 34.42 -15.79 -18.70
CA SER A 12 33.81 -16.90 -17.98
C SER A 12 32.37 -17.11 -18.47
N LYS A 13 32.15 -18.23 -19.17
CA LYS A 13 30.86 -18.74 -19.65
C LYS A 13 29.75 -18.65 -18.58
N PRO A 14 28.56 -18.10 -18.89
CA PRO A 14 27.38 -18.30 -18.06
C PRO A 14 26.84 -19.71 -18.28
N MET A 15 26.97 -20.57 -17.27
CA MET A 15 26.37 -21.90 -17.26
C MET A 15 24.87 -21.75 -16.98
N SER A 16 24.07 -21.88 -18.04
CA SER A 16 22.61 -21.96 -18.00
C SER A 16 22.19 -23.25 -17.29
N SER A 17 21.43 -23.14 -16.20
CA SER A 17 20.74 -24.27 -15.56
C SER A 17 19.45 -23.78 -14.94
N PHE A 18 18.42 -23.69 -15.78
CA PHE A 18 17.04 -23.55 -15.35
C PHE A 18 16.49 -24.94 -15.01
N VAL A 19 16.18 -25.17 -13.73
CA VAL A 19 15.60 -26.43 -13.26
C VAL A 19 14.08 -26.23 -13.11
N ASN A 20 13.32 -26.80 -14.05
CA ASN A 20 11.86 -26.85 -14.02
C ASN A 20 11.37 -27.97 -13.09
N VAL A 21 10.69 -27.61 -12.00
CA VAL A 21 10.00 -28.53 -11.07
C VAL A 21 8.84 -27.72 -10.47
N PHE A 22 7.55 -28.06 -10.57
CA PHE A 22 6.87 -29.34 -10.54
C PHE A 22 5.57 -29.26 -11.38
N LYS A 23 5.32 -30.29 -12.20
CA LYS A 23 3.99 -30.70 -12.64
C LYS A 23 3.60 -31.93 -11.83
N SER A 24 2.46 -31.91 -11.16
CA SER A 24 1.69 -33.11 -10.78
C SER A 24 0.25 -32.65 -10.49
N LEU A 25 -0.69 -32.82 -11.42
CA LEU A 25 -1.52 -34.01 -11.64
C LEU A 25 -2.59 -34.19 -10.56
N THR A 26 -3.79 -33.74 -10.91
CA THR A 26 -5.06 -34.48 -10.79
C THR A 26 -5.23 -35.35 -9.53
N GLY A 27 -5.97 -34.83 -8.57
CA GLY A 27 -6.61 -35.60 -7.50
C GLY A 27 -8.13 -35.46 -7.55
N ILE A 28 -8.76 -36.06 -8.57
CA ILE A 28 -10.21 -36.27 -8.58
C ILE A 28 -10.49 -37.47 -7.67
N ARG A 29 -11.27 -37.28 -6.61
CA ARG A 29 -12.14 -38.35 -6.11
C ARG A 29 -13.41 -37.78 -5.49
N ALA A 30 -14.52 -38.16 -6.09
CA ALA A 30 -15.87 -38.05 -5.55
C ALA A 30 -16.04 -38.96 -4.32
N THR A 31 -16.93 -38.59 -3.39
CA THR A 31 -18.21 -39.28 -3.12
C THR A 31 -18.72 -39.04 -1.69
N LYS A 32 -20.05 -39.14 -1.60
CA LYS A 32 -20.92 -39.35 -0.43
C LYS A 32 -21.47 -38.13 0.31
N THR A 33 -22.66 -37.78 -0.16
CA THR A 33 -23.82 -37.36 0.63
C THR A 33 -24.05 -38.28 1.84
N THR A 34 -24.16 -37.69 3.03
CA THR A 34 -24.99 -38.22 4.12
C THR A 34 -25.56 -37.03 4.87
N ASN A 35 -26.86 -36.80 4.66
CA ASN A 35 -27.71 -35.97 5.49
C ASN A 35 -27.83 -36.66 6.85
N LEU A 36 -27.39 -35.98 7.91
CA LEU A 36 -27.72 -36.33 9.29
C LEU A 36 -28.24 -35.06 9.95
N GLN A 37 -29.55 -35.01 10.10
CA GLN A 37 -30.25 -34.06 10.93
C GLN A 37 -30.47 -34.70 12.31
N LEU A 38 -29.86 -34.16 13.37
CA LEU A 38 -30.51 -34.07 14.68
C LEU A 38 -29.80 -33.08 15.63
N GLN A 39 -30.50 -31.96 15.84
CA GLN A 39 -30.73 -31.21 17.09
C GLN A 39 -29.62 -31.11 18.16
N SER A 40 -29.21 -29.87 18.43
CA SER A 40 -28.94 -29.41 19.79
C SER A 40 -29.30 -27.93 19.93
N SER A 41 -30.09 -27.63 20.95
CA SER A 41 -30.47 -26.30 21.43
C SER A 41 -29.26 -25.38 21.52
N GLY A 42 -29.32 -24.24 20.83
CA GLY A 42 -28.30 -23.20 20.88
C GLY A 42 -28.96 -21.87 20.58
N SER A 43 -28.85 -20.97 21.54
CA SER A 43 -29.37 -19.62 21.57
C SER A 43 -29.32 -18.93 20.20
N GLN A 44 -30.41 -18.24 19.85
CA GLN A 44 -30.47 -17.36 18.69
C GLN A 44 -29.42 -16.24 18.83
N GLN A 45 -28.20 -16.52 18.39
CA GLN A 45 -27.26 -15.48 18.01
C GLN A 45 -27.40 -15.35 16.51
N THR A 46 -28.16 -14.33 16.12
CA THR A 46 -28.27 -13.83 14.76
C THR A 46 -26.86 -13.51 14.25
N GLN A 47 -26.19 -14.51 13.67
CA GLN A 47 -25.06 -14.30 12.81
C GLN A 47 -25.61 -13.54 11.60
N LYS A 48 -25.55 -12.20 11.68
CA LYS A 48 -25.64 -11.34 10.50
C LYS A 48 -24.51 -11.78 9.59
N SER A 49 -24.83 -12.64 8.64
CA SER A 49 -24.03 -12.85 7.44
C SER A 49 -23.98 -11.51 6.70
N SER A 50 -23.05 -10.64 7.09
CA SER A 50 -22.75 -9.46 6.30
C SER A 50 -22.28 -9.99 4.96
N SER A 51 -23.09 -9.78 3.93
CA SER A 51 -22.68 -10.13 2.57
C SER A 51 -21.31 -9.49 2.30
N PRO A 52 -20.42 -10.14 1.54
CA PRO A 52 -19.12 -9.56 1.18
C PRO A 52 -19.26 -8.14 0.62
N PHE A 53 -20.36 -7.86 -0.10
CA PHE A 53 -20.73 -6.53 -0.58
C PHE A 53 -20.91 -5.51 0.55
N HIS A 54 -21.65 -5.82 1.62
CA HIS A 54 -21.81 -4.88 2.74
C HIS A 54 -20.50 -4.58 3.47
N LYS A 55 -19.60 -5.57 3.57
CA LYS A 55 -18.28 -5.34 4.18
C LYS A 55 -17.43 -4.41 3.32
N ILE A 56 -17.35 -4.66 2.00
CA ILE A 56 -16.60 -3.81 1.06
C ILE A 56 -17.18 -2.38 1.02
N HIS A 57 -18.50 -2.24 0.96
CA HIS A 57 -19.15 -0.92 0.96
C HIS A 57 -18.88 -0.15 2.26
N LYS A 58 -18.93 -0.81 3.43
CA LYS A 58 -18.62 -0.17 4.71
C LYS A 58 -17.15 0.27 4.79
N GLU A 59 -16.22 -0.59 4.36
CA GLU A 59 -14.79 -0.24 4.28
C GLU A 59 -14.55 0.95 3.35
N LEU A 60 -15.22 1.00 2.19
CA LEU A 60 -15.14 2.13 1.26
C LEU A 60 -15.68 3.44 1.85
N CYS A 61 -16.80 3.38 2.59
CA CYS A 61 -17.36 4.56 3.27
C CYS A 61 -16.43 5.07 4.37
N ASN A 62 -15.82 4.16 5.13
CA ASN A 62 -14.80 4.51 6.12
C ASN A 62 -13.60 5.18 5.46
N PHE A 63 -13.16 4.67 4.31
CA PHE A 63 -12.04 5.22 3.55
C PHE A 63 -12.31 6.65 3.05
N GLU A 64 -13.49 6.92 2.49
CA GLU A 64 -13.87 8.28 2.06
C GLU A 64 -13.93 9.25 3.25
N SER A 65 -14.52 8.83 4.37
CA SER A 65 -14.55 9.64 5.59
C SER A 65 -13.15 9.98 6.10
N LEU A 66 -12.20 9.05 6.03
CA LEU A 66 -10.81 9.31 6.38
C LEU A 66 -10.12 10.30 5.43
N ILE A 67 -10.42 10.25 4.12
CA ILE A 67 -9.92 11.23 3.15
C ILE A 67 -10.49 12.61 3.45
N GLU A 68 -11.77 12.70 3.83
CA GLU A 68 -12.39 13.95 4.25
C GLU A 68 -11.73 14.52 5.51
N GLN A 69 -11.46 13.66 6.50
CA GLN A 69 -10.77 14.01 7.75
C GLN A 69 -9.33 14.51 7.54
N LEU A 70 -8.69 14.13 6.44
CA LEU A 70 -7.38 14.62 6.03
C LEU A 70 -7.38 16.08 5.54
N GLY A 71 -8.56 16.63 5.24
CA GLY A 71 -8.70 17.99 4.75
C GLY A 71 -8.22 19.03 5.77
N ASN A 72 -7.75 20.17 5.25
CA ASN A 72 -7.17 21.27 6.04
C ASN A 72 -8.16 21.94 7.01
N GLU A 73 -9.46 21.73 6.79
CA GLU A 73 -10.54 22.19 7.67
C GLU A 73 -10.52 21.49 9.05
N ASN A 74 -9.88 20.33 9.14
CA ASN A 74 -9.82 19.54 10.37
C ASN A 74 -8.58 19.90 11.21
N SER A 75 -8.66 19.61 12.51
CA SER A 75 -7.53 19.79 13.41
C SER A 75 -6.33 18.94 12.98
N LEU A 76 -5.12 19.45 13.20
CA LEU A 76 -3.89 18.74 12.82
C LEU A 76 -3.83 17.32 13.42
N SER A 77 -4.29 17.16 14.65
CA SER A 77 -4.37 15.85 15.32
C SER A 77 -5.32 14.88 14.60
N ALA A 78 -6.50 15.34 14.19
CA ALA A 78 -7.45 14.52 13.43
C ALA A 78 -6.87 14.11 12.07
N ARG A 79 -6.17 15.03 11.40
CA ARG A 79 -5.51 14.78 10.11
C ARG A 79 -4.38 13.76 10.26
N THR A 80 -3.54 13.87 11.28
CA THR A 80 -2.44 12.92 11.55
C THR A 80 -2.96 11.52 11.88
N THR A 81 -4.04 11.45 12.67
CA THR A 81 -4.71 10.20 12.99
C THR A 81 -5.26 9.55 11.72
N ALA A 82 -5.96 10.32 10.88
CA ALA A 82 -6.47 9.83 9.60
C ALA A 82 -5.35 9.34 8.68
N ALA A 83 -4.23 10.08 8.62
CA ALA A 83 -3.09 9.70 7.80
C ALA A 83 -2.49 8.36 8.23
N THR A 84 -2.40 8.10 9.54
CA THR A 84 -1.92 6.83 10.10
C THR A 84 -2.82 5.67 9.70
N TYR A 85 -4.14 5.85 9.79
CA TYR A 85 -5.10 4.82 9.36
C TYR A 85 -5.04 4.56 7.86
N LEU A 86 -5.00 5.62 7.05
CA LEU A 86 -4.94 5.50 5.59
C LEU A 86 -3.65 4.86 5.10
N CYS A 87 -2.52 5.04 5.81
CA CYS A 87 -1.27 4.38 5.47
C CYS A 87 -1.45 2.85 5.41
N THR A 88 -2.21 2.27 6.35
CA THR A 88 -2.51 0.84 6.37
C THR A 88 -3.55 0.44 5.32
N ALA A 89 -4.51 1.32 5.04
CA ALA A 89 -5.62 1.03 4.13
C ALA A 89 -5.23 1.15 2.64
N VAL A 90 -4.32 2.07 2.29
CA VAL A 90 -3.83 2.27 0.91
C VAL A 90 -3.09 1.04 0.39
N GLN A 91 -2.39 0.31 1.27
CA GLN A 91 -1.74 -0.95 0.92
C GLN A 91 -2.73 -2.06 0.55
N GLN A 92 -3.94 -2.03 1.15
CA GLN A 92 -4.97 -3.05 0.91
C GLN A 92 -5.83 -2.74 -0.32
N TYR A 93 -6.05 -1.45 -0.63
CA TYR A 93 -6.88 -1.04 -1.76
C TYR A 93 -6.21 0.03 -2.63
N PRO A 94 -5.18 -0.38 -3.42
CA PRO A 94 -4.69 0.37 -4.56
C PRO A 94 -5.82 0.84 -5.47
N GLY A 95 -5.99 2.15 -5.64
CA GLY A 95 -7.01 2.66 -6.55
C GLY A 95 -6.80 4.10 -6.94
N ASN A 96 -7.72 4.63 -7.75
CA ASN A 96 -7.74 6.01 -8.24
C ASN A 96 -7.99 7.08 -7.15
N ARG A 97 -7.71 6.75 -5.88
CA ARG A 97 -7.89 7.64 -4.73
C ARG A 97 -6.57 8.18 -4.21
N VAL A 98 -5.46 7.60 -4.65
CA VAL A 98 -4.10 8.00 -4.30
C VAL A 98 -3.86 9.48 -4.61
N SER A 99 -4.33 9.99 -5.76
CA SER A 99 -4.18 11.41 -6.13
C SER A 99 -4.98 12.34 -5.20
N ARG A 100 -6.17 11.93 -4.73
CA ARG A 100 -6.96 12.69 -3.74
C ARG A 100 -6.27 12.71 -2.37
N ILE A 101 -5.74 11.57 -1.95
CA ILE A 101 -4.98 11.45 -0.70
C ILE A 101 -3.74 12.35 -0.75
N PHE A 102 -2.94 12.25 -1.82
CA PHE A 102 -1.78 13.09 -2.04
C PHE A 102 -2.09 14.58 -1.89
N ASN A 103 -3.11 15.06 -2.61
CA ASN A 103 -3.47 16.47 -2.60
C ASN A 103 -3.87 16.98 -1.22
N ARG A 104 -4.43 16.13 -0.36
CA ARG A 104 -4.85 16.48 1.01
C ARG A 104 -3.79 16.24 2.08
N ALA A 105 -2.79 15.40 1.78
CA ALA A 105 -1.78 14.97 2.75
C ALA A 105 -0.42 15.64 2.54
N LYS A 106 -0.12 16.17 1.35
CA LYS A 106 1.21 16.70 1.01
C LYS A 106 1.68 17.85 1.91
N ASP A 107 0.77 18.58 2.54
CA ASP A 107 1.12 19.65 3.48
C ASP A 107 1.47 19.11 4.88
N LEU A 108 1.14 17.86 5.21
CA LEU A 108 1.50 17.24 6.50
C LEU A 108 3.02 17.12 6.68
N ILE A 109 3.77 16.98 5.58
CA ILE A 109 5.24 16.91 5.61
C ILE A 109 5.93 18.29 5.65
N ASN A 110 5.16 19.39 5.74
CA ASN A 110 5.74 20.73 5.84
C ASN A 110 6.61 20.85 7.11
N PRO A 111 7.85 21.37 7.02
CA PRO A 111 8.74 21.61 8.15
C PRO A 111 8.09 22.29 9.37
N SER A 112 7.13 23.20 9.14
CA SER A 112 6.40 23.90 10.20
C SER A 112 5.54 22.98 11.09
N ASN A 113 5.25 21.76 10.65
CA ASN A 113 4.48 20.79 11.43
C ASN A 113 5.37 20.07 12.45
N PRO A 114 4.79 19.57 13.56
CA PRO A 114 5.54 18.77 14.52
C PRO A 114 6.01 17.45 13.90
N ASN A 115 7.16 16.94 14.38
CA ASN A 115 7.84 15.75 13.87
C ASN A 115 6.88 14.55 13.67
N TYR A 116 6.03 14.25 14.66
CA TYR A 116 5.09 13.12 14.57
C TYR A 116 4.10 13.24 13.40
N THR A 117 3.66 14.46 13.08
CA THR A 117 2.75 14.72 11.94
C THR A 117 3.49 14.58 10.62
N ARG A 118 4.72 15.11 10.52
CA ARG A 118 5.54 14.97 9.31
C ARG A 118 5.85 13.51 9.03
N ALA A 119 6.27 12.75 10.05
CA ALA A 119 6.54 11.32 9.94
C ALA A 119 5.30 10.52 9.47
N ALA A 120 4.11 10.82 10.00
CA ALA A 120 2.87 10.21 9.55
C ALA A 120 2.54 10.58 8.08
N GLY A 121 2.76 11.84 7.71
CA GLY A 121 2.64 12.33 6.34
C GLY A 121 3.55 11.57 5.37
N TYR A 122 4.84 11.50 5.67
CA TYR A 122 5.83 10.78 4.84
C TYR A 122 5.45 9.31 4.67
N LYS A 123 5.04 8.62 5.74
CA LYS A 123 4.60 7.22 5.67
C LYS A 123 3.41 7.03 4.73
N LEU A 124 2.38 7.88 4.86
CA LEU A 124 1.21 7.83 3.99
C LEU A 124 1.55 8.11 2.53
N LEU A 125 2.35 9.15 2.28
CA LEU A 125 2.75 9.52 0.92
C LEU A 125 3.61 8.41 0.30
N THR A 126 4.51 7.79 1.07
CA THR A 126 5.35 6.66 0.63
C THR A 126 4.48 5.47 0.23
N ALA A 127 3.52 5.09 1.08
CA ALA A 127 2.55 4.03 0.77
C ALA A 127 1.73 4.32 -0.49
N CYS A 128 1.51 5.59 -0.80
CA CYS A 128 0.84 6.01 -2.02
C CYS A 128 1.73 5.88 -3.27
N VAL A 129 3.04 6.16 -3.19
CA VAL A 129 3.98 6.04 -4.33
C VAL A 129 4.39 4.60 -4.62
N GLU A 130 4.39 3.73 -3.62
CA GLU A 130 4.61 2.28 -3.78
C GLU A 130 3.52 1.61 -4.63
N ASN A 131 2.45 2.35 -4.95
CA ASN A 131 1.35 1.88 -5.76
C ASN A 131 1.66 1.97 -7.27
N ILE A 132 1.53 0.85 -7.99
CA ILE A 132 2.09 0.63 -9.35
C ILE A 132 1.43 1.48 -10.46
N ALA A 133 0.35 2.22 -10.17
CA ALA A 133 -0.50 2.88 -11.18
C ALA A 133 -0.32 4.41 -11.32
N LEU A 134 0.84 4.99 -10.95
CA LEU A 134 1.04 6.44 -11.06
C LEU A 134 1.38 6.92 -12.49
N THR A 135 0.68 7.95 -12.94
CA THR A 135 0.95 8.62 -14.21
C THR A 135 2.23 9.48 -14.15
N GLY A 136 2.76 9.88 -15.31
CA GLY A 136 3.94 10.76 -15.39
C GLY A 136 3.80 12.08 -14.59
N PRO A 137 2.70 12.83 -14.75
CA PRO A 137 2.45 14.04 -13.98
C PRO A 137 2.36 13.79 -12.47
N GLU A 138 1.73 12.70 -12.04
CA GLU A 138 1.64 12.35 -10.63
C GLU A 138 3.02 12.04 -10.04
N ARG A 139 3.84 11.23 -10.72
CA ARG A 139 5.21 10.95 -10.29
C ARG A 139 6.04 12.23 -10.13
N LEU A 140 5.90 13.18 -11.06
CA LEU A 140 6.56 14.48 -10.97
C LEU A 140 6.06 15.29 -9.75
N ALA A 141 4.77 15.25 -9.45
CA ALA A 141 4.20 15.91 -8.28
C ALA A 141 4.75 15.31 -6.98
N TYR A 142 4.77 13.98 -6.86
CA TYR A 142 5.38 13.28 -5.73
C TYR A 142 6.86 13.64 -5.58
N PHE A 143 7.64 13.53 -6.65
CA PHE A 143 9.06 13.86 -6.62
C PHE A 143 9.31 15.26 -6.07
N ARG A 144 8.60 16.28 -6.59
CA ARG A 144 8.72 17.66 -6.10
C ARG A 144 8.35 17.83 -4.64
N THR A 145 7.37 17.07 -4.16
CA THR A 145 6.95 17.08 -2.76
C THR A 145 8.00 16.43 -1.86
N PHE A 146 8.54 15.27 -2.24
CA PHE A 146 9.56 14.57 -1.47
C PHE A 146 10.90 15.32 -1.46
N THR A 147 11.29 15.96 -2.56
CA THR A 147 12.56 16.71 -2.65
C THR A 147 12.45 18.18 -2.25
N ALA A 148 11.30 18.63 -1.75
CA ALA A 148 11.16 19.99 -1.24
C ALA A 148 12.09 20.20 -0.02
N PRO A 149 12.47 21.46 0.30
CA PRO A 149 13.19 21.75 1.53
C PRO A 149 12.45 21.17 2.74
N ALA A 150 13.11 20.29 3.47
CA ALA A 150 12.56 19.55 4.61
C ALA A 150 13.46 19.72 5.84
N GLU A 151 12.97 19.27 7.00
CA GLU A 151 13.80 19.20 8.20
C GLU A 151 14.91 18.14 8.02
N PRO A 152 16.16 18.40 8.45
CA PRO A 152 17.26 17.45 8.30
C PRO A 152 17.00 16.09 8.93
N GLU A 153 16.20 16.05 10.00
CA GLU A 153 15.78 14.81 10.67
C GLU A 153 15.00 13.88 9.75
N ASP A 154 14.25 14.43 8.79
CA ASP A 154 13.37 13.70 7.89
C ASP A 154 14.08 13.24 6.61
N PHE A 155 15.38 13.49 6.45
CA PHE A 155 16.15 13.10 5.26
C PHE A 155 16.03 11.60 4.94
N HIS A 156 15.93 10.75 5.97
CA HIS A 156 15.76 9.31 5.82
C HIS A 156 14.37 8.90 5.29
N LEU A 157 13.43 9.84 5.20
CA LEU A 157 12.06 9.66 4.72
C LEU A 157 11.85 10.29 3.32
N GLN A 158 12.84 11.01 2.79
CA GLN A 158 12.82 11.62 1.45
C GLN A 158 13.29 10.64 0.38
#